data_AF-G3QCD6-F1
#
_entry.id   AF-G3QCD6-F1
#
_cell.length_a   1.000
_cell.length_b   1.000
_cell.length_c   1.000
_cell.angle_alpha   90.00
_cell.angle_beta   90.00
_cell.angle_gamma   90.00
#
_symmetry.space_group_name_H-M   'P 1'
#
loop_
_entity.id
_entity.type
_entity.pdbx_description
1 polymer ?
#
loop_
_entity_poly.entity_id
_entity_poly.type
_entity_poly.pdbx_seq_one_letter_code
_entity_poly.pdbx_strand_id
1 'polypeptide(L)'
;MEVKTELREIPQPNKMDTRYFGELLAEVYRKNCDIHSCISDHVSKIPGQKHLLDPSSDYKVEKEEVEALLPKGATELTKQQIRYLLQTRLTADRSMRLLLSTFSSLREDLLHMSEDLRRLESEKESLERDLSFKADQAKQYDSLLEAVRENNRQLQVSLRETSSAQRSLESQLMGARSDESTRDFRLQEMEGRMSALESENEMLRHKLAGQGSSSSASLQLKTEELSRHYNDQLSSMREEKDREIQRLRSQITRMEITTTTTERSSSDSSLQLKISELLATLQQRQTTITRMEEVSGRMLPQTKRQTFVTSRSERFVLLLGCFFFRERTNFVCVLNLQTFARTHKRTHSHTKTHTHTPSWLGRRFILYLTSQVQLHSERFGFFVLRPSDS
;
A
#
# COMPACT_ATOMS: atom_id res chain seq x y z
N MET A 1 119.50 70.92 -81.69
CA MET A 1 118.82 70.20 -80.61
C MET A 1 117.77 71.13 -80.03
N GLU A 2 116.52 70.99 -80.45
CA GLU A 2 115.38 71.73 -79.89
C GLU A 2 114.20 70.77 -79.82
N VAL A 3 113.82 70.39 -78.60
CA VAL A 3 112.58 69.64 -78.35
C VAL A 3 111.53 70.66 -77.95
N LYS A 4 110.58 70.93 -78.84
CA LYS A 4 109.40 71.73 -78.50
C LYS A 4 108.51 70.91 -77.56
N THR A 5 108.60 71.20 -76.27
CA THR A 5 107.71 70.62 -75.26
C THR A 5 106.31 71.21 -75.45
N GLU A 6 105.43 70.49 -76.13
CA GLU A 6 104.03 70.91 -76.30
C GLU A 6 103.33 70.94 -74.95
N LEU A 7 102.86 72.13 -74.56
CA LEU A 7 102.13 72.35 -73.32
C LEU A 7 100.71 71.78 -73.47
N ARG A 8 100.57 70.50 -73.12
CA ARG A 8 99.31 69.76 -73.18
C ARG A 8 98.27 70.41 -72.27
N GLU A 9 97.34 71.17 -72.86
CA GLU A 9 96.23 71.76 -72.11
C GLU A 9 95.44 70.67 -71.39
N ILE A 10 95.39 70.77 -70.06
CA ILE A 10 94.54 69.95 -69.22
C ILE A 10 93.13 70.54 -69.35
N PRO A 11 92.11 69.76 -69.79
CA PRO A 11 90.74 70.25 -69.83
C PRO A 11 90.34 70.77 -68.46
N GLN A 12 89.93 72.04 -68.35
CA GLN A 12 89.49 72.55 -67.06
C GLN A 12 88.31 71.71 -66.57
N PRO A 13 88.34 71.20 -65.32
CA PRO A 13 87.20 70.46 -64.79
C PRO A 13 85.98 71.39 -64.79
N ASN A 14 84.82 70.86 -65.15
CA ASN A 14 83.54 71.58 -65.14
C ASN A 14 83.20 71.99 -63.70
N LYS A 15 83.69 73.18 -63.29
CA LYS A 15 83.43 73.78 -61.99
C LYS A 15 81.94 74.08 -61.88
N MET A 16 81.24 73.31 -61.06
CA MET A 16 79.87 73.60 -60.67
C MET A 16 79.78 75.02 -60.11
N ASP A 17 78.72 75.77 -60.44
CA ASP A 17 78.50 77.09 -59.85
C ASP A 17 78.37 76.94 -58.34
N THR A 18 79.24 77.64 -57.60
CA THR A 18 79.30 77.57 -56.14
C THR A 18 78.03 78.13 -55.48
N ARG A 19 77.24 78.93 -56.21
CA ARG A 19 75.91 79.40 -55.79
C ARG A 19 74.89 78.27 -55.88
N TYR A 20 74.80 77.58 -57.02
CA TYR A 20 73.93 76.41 -57.20
C TYR A 20 74.23 75.30 -56.17
N PHE A 21 75.52 75.04 -55.90
CA PHE A 21 75.90 74.11 -54.83
C PHE A 21 75.48 74.61 -53.42
N GLY A 22 75.58 75.92 -53.16
CA GLY A 22 75.09 76.52 -51.92
C GLY A 22 73.57 76.46 -51.76
N GLU A 23 72.82 76.66 -52.84
CA GLU A 23 71.36 76.51 -52.91
C GLU A 23 70.93 75.06 -52.64
N LEU A 24 71.60 74.09 -53.26
CA LEU A 24 71.35 72.66 -53.01
C LEU A 24 71.63 72.28 -51.54
N LEU A 25 72.70 72.79 -50.94
CA LEU A 25 73.00 72.56 -49.52
C LEU A 25 71.96 73.21 -48.59
N ALA A 26 71.49 74.41 -48.91
CA ALA A 26 70.41 75.07 -48.17
C ALA A 26 69.09 74.29 -48.23
N GLU A 27 68.77 73.74 -49.41
CA GLU A 27 67.56 72.94 -49.65
C GLU A 27 67.62 71.56 -48.98
N VAL A 28 68.78 70.90 -48.99
CA VAL A 28 69.03 69.66 -48.26
C VAL A 28 68.93 69.90 -46.75
N TYR A 29 69.48 71.00 -46.24
CA TYR A 29 69.37 71.38 -44.83
C TYR A 29 67.91 71.64 -44.43
N ARG A 30 67.15 72.42 -45.22
CA ARG A 30 65.72 72.70 -45.01
C ARG A 30 64.93 71.40 -44.85
N LYS A 31 65.05 70.49 -45.82
CA LYS A 31 64.39 69.17 -45.80
C LYS A 31 64.81 68.30 -44.61
N ASN A 32 66.04 68.43 -44.13
CA ASN A 32 66.48 67.71 -42.93
C ASN A 32 65.81 68.25 -41.67
N CYS A 33 65.63 69.57 -41.55
CA CYS A 33 64.83 70.17 -40.50
C CYS A 33 63.34 69.78 -40.60
N ASP A 34 62.74 69.80 -41.80
CA ASP A 34 61.35 69.38 -42.01
C ASP A 34 61.13 67.92 -41.54
N ILE A 35 62.08 67.04 -41.84
CA ILE A 35 62.10 65.65 -41.34
C ILE A 35 62.25 65.59 -39.82
N HIS A 36 63.16 66.37 -39.21
CA HIS A 36 63.33 66.40 -37.76
C HIS A 36 62.07 66.86 -37.03
N SER A 37 61.44 67.95 -37.49
CA SER A 37 60.17 68.44 -36.96
C SER A 37 59.07 67.39 -37.11
N CYS A 38 58.93 66.76 -38.28
CA CYS A 38 57.96 65.69 -38.49
C CYS A 38 58.17 64.50 -37.53
N ILE A 39 59.41 64.07 -37.29
CA ILE A 39 59.71 63.00 -36.31
C ILE A 39 59.36 63.47 -34.89
N SER A 40 59.77 64.66 -34.49
CA SER A 40 59.48 65.23 -33.17
C SER A 40 57.98 65.35 -32.90
N ASP A 41 57.20 65.80 -33.90
CA ASP A 41 55.75 65.90 -33.85
C ASP A 41 55.05 64.54 -33.72
N HIS A 42 55.65 63.45 -34.22
CA HIS A 42 55.10 62.09 -34.03
C HIS A 42 55.51 61.49 -32.68
N VAL A 43 56.78 61.66 -32.28
CA VAL A 43 57.30 61.13 -31.01
C VAL A 43 56.65 61.82 -29.81
N SER A 44 56.44 63.14 -29.86
CA SER A 44 55.76 63.89 -28.78
C SER A 44 54.29 63.51 -28.54
N LYS A 45 53.66 62.77 -29.46
CA LYS A 45 52.31 62.20 -29.30
C LYS A 45 52.32 60.86 -28.57
N ILE A 46 53.48 60.24 -28.36
CA ILE A 46 53.62 58.95 -27.67
C ILE A 46 53.47 59.18 -26.16
N PRO A 47 52.54 58.49 -25.47
CA PRO A 47 52.34 58.66 -24.03
C PRO A 47 53.58 58.24 -23.24
N GLY A 48 53.82 58.88 -22.09
CA GLY A 48 55.00 58.66 -21.24
C GLY A 48 56.22 59.50 -21.62
N GLN A 49 56.41 59.83 -22.91
CA GLN A 49 57.68 60.35 -23.44
C GLN A 49 57.90 61.87 -23.23
N LYS A 50 57.89 62.34 -21.98
CA LYS A 50 57.88 63.79 -21.66
C LYS A 50 59.19 64.41 -21.12
N HIS A 51 60.22 63.62 -20.80
CA HIS A 51 61.38 64.13 -20.04
C HIS A 51 62.79 63.71 -20.51
N LEU A 52 62.94 62.98 -21.63
CA LEU A 52 64.27 62.48 -22.06
C LEU A 52 65.07 63.41 -22.99
N LEU A 53 64.46 64.49 -23.47
CA LEU A 53 65.09 65.43 -24.40
C LEU A 53 64.68 66.87 -24.02
N ASP A 54 65.57 67.63 -23.37
CA ASP A 54 65.47 69.09 -23.33
C ASP A 54 65.98 69.65 -24.66
N PRO A 55 65.11 70.19 -25.54
CA PRO A 55 65.54 70.65 -26.85
C PRO A 55 66.32 71.97 -26.79
N SER A 56 66.25 72.71 -25.66
CA SER A 56 66.66 74.10 -25.52
C SER A 56 68.10 74.29 -25.06
N SER A 57 68.69 73.31 -24.37
CA SER A 57 70.10 73.33 -24.01
C SER A 57 70.99 73.01 -25.23
N ASP A 58 70.64 71.91 -25.91
CA ASP A 58 71.38 71.28 -27.01
C ASP A 58 71.68 72.26 -28.17
N TYR A 59 70.67 73.01 -28.62
CA TYR A 59 70.76 73.86 -29.82
C TYR A 59 71.78 75.02 -29.72
N LYS A 60 72.14 75.45 -28.50
CA LYS A 60 73.20 76.45 -28.30
C LYS A 60 74.59 75.84 -28.45
N VAL A 61 74.80 74.67 -27.84
CA VAL A 61 76.06 73.92 -27.89
C VAL A 61 76.34 73.46 -29.33
N GLU A 62 75.35 72.84 -30.00
CA GLU A 62 75.44 72.44 -31.41
C GLU A 62 75.88 73.60 -32.32
N LYS A 63 75.38 74.83 -32.07
CA LYS A 63 75.74 76.01 -32.86
C LYS A 63 77.17 76.48 -32.60
N GLU A 64 77.63 76.48 -31.34
CA GLU A 64 78.99 76.88 -30.98
C GLU A 64 80.02 75.87 -31.50
N GLU A 65 79.71 74.57 -31.48
CA GLU A 65 80.51 73.52 -32.12
C GLU A 65 80.62 73.72 -33.64
N VAL A 66 79.51 74.01 -34.34
CA VAL A 66 79.53 74.27 -35.79
C VAL A 66 80.44 75.44 -36.15
N GLU A 67 80.38 76.55 -35.43
CA GLU A 67 81.26 77.72 -35.70
C GLU A 67 82.72 77.43 -35.33
N ALA A 68 82.99 76.66 -34.28
CA ALA A 68 84.35 76.26 -33.87
C ALA A 68 85.06 75.38 -34.92
N LEU A 69 84.29 74.60 -35.69
CA LEU A 69 84.77 73.75 -36.78
C LEU A 69 85.03 74.51 -38.11
N LEU A 70 84.71 75.81 -38.20
CA LEU A 70 84.89 76.55 -39.45
C LEU A 70 86.36 76.95 -39.69
N PRO A 71 86.91 76.71 -40.91
CA PRO A 71 88.30 77.04 -41.22
C PRO A 71 88.58 78.55 -41.19
N LYS A 72 89.49 78.94 -40.31
CA LYS A 72 89.99 80.32 -40.17
C LYS A 72 90.78 80.70 -41.44
N GLY A 73 90.23 81.65 -42.22
CA GLY A 73 90.80 82.10 -43.50
C GLY A 73 90.02 81.67 -44.75
N ALA A 74 88.99 80.83 -44.63
CA ALA A 74 88.09 80.53 -45.75
C ALA A 74 87.13 81.71 -46.04
N THR A 75 86.60 81.77 -47.27
CA THR A 75 85.59 82.77 -47.66
C THR A 75 84.26 82.52 -46.94
N GLU A 76 83.44 83.56 -46.73
CA GLU A 76 82.12 83.40 -46.09
C GLU A 76 81.18 82.48 -46.87
N LEU A 77 81.27 82.43 -48.20
CA LEU A 77 80.53 81.46 -49.01
C LEU A 77 80.95 80.02 -48.68
N THR A 78 82.26 79.76 -48.60
CA THR A 78 82.81 78.45 -48.22
C THR A 78 82.42 78.07 -46.79
N LYS A 79 82.49 79.02 -45.85
CA LYS A 79 82.02 78.81 -44.47
C LYS A 79 80.54 78.48 -44.42
N GLN A 80 79.68 79.16 -45.20
CA GLN A 80 78.25 78.87 -45.24
C GLN A 80 77.95 77.50 -45.85
N GLN A 81 78.69 77.07 -46.86
CA GLN A 81 78.58 75.71 -47.41
C GLN A 81 78.98 74.65 -46.37
N ILE A 82 80.08 74.85 -45.63
CA ILE A 82 80.50 73.97 -44.52
C ILE A 82 79.46 73.97 -43.39
N ARG A 83 78.93 75.15 -43.03
CA ARG A 83 77.88 75.31 -42.01
C ARG A 83 76.63 74.49 -42.35
N TYR A 84 76.12 74.56 -43.58
CA TYR A 84 74.97 73.73 -44.01
C TYR A 84 75.27 72.23 -43.93
N LEU A 85 76.48 71.78 -44.33
CA LEU A 85 76.88 70.37 -44.22
C LEU A 85 76.91 69.88 -42.77
N LEU A 86 77.50 70.67 -41.86
CA LEU A 86 77.58 70.32 -40.44
C LEU A 86 76.19 70.35 -39.77
N GLN A 87 75.38 71.38 -40.02
CA GLN A 87 74.02 71.49 -39.47
C GLN A 87 73.09 70.38 -39.98
N THR A 88 73.22 69.98 -41.25
CA THR A 88 72.48 68.83 -41.80
C THR A 88 72.88 67.53 -41.09
N ARG A 89 74.18 67.32 -40.85
CA ARG A 89 74.66 66.12 -40.14
C ARG A 89 74.14 66.07 -38.70
N LEU A 90 74.23 67.18 -37.95
CA LEU A 90 73.75 67.24 -36.56
C LEU A 90 72.23 67.04 -36.47
N THR A 91 71.45 67.68 -37.35
CA THR A 91 69.99 67.53 -37.39
C THR A 91 69.56 66.09 -37.71
N ALA A 92 70.29 65.38 -38.58
CA ALA A 92 70.07 63.97 -38.87
C ALA A 92 70.43 63.05 -37.69
N ASP A 93 71.56 63.32 -37.03
CA ASP A 93 72.08 62.58 -35.87
C ASP A 93 71.17 62.74 -34.63
N ARG A 94 70.68 63.97 -34.40
CA ARG A 94 69.65 64.31 -33.40
C ARG A 94 68.32 63.60 -33.69
N SER A 95 67.90 63.53 -34.96
CA SER A 95 66.73 62.75 -35.39
C SER A 95 66.89 61.24 -35.16
N MET A 96 68.10 60.71 -35.37
CA MET A 96 68.40 59.30 -35.12
C MET A 96 68.43 58.98 -33.62
N ARG A 97 69.03 59.84 -32.77
CA ARG A 97 68.97 59.71 -31.30
C ARG A 97 67.53 59.68 -30.78
N LEU A 98 66.70 60.62 -31.25
CA LEU A 98 65.27 60.71 -30.95
C LEU A 98 64.54 59.40 -31.28
N LEU A 99 64.71 58.86 -32.49
CA LEU A 99 64.11 57.58 -32.90
C LEU A 99 64.61 56.39 -32.07
N LEU A 100 65.93 56.26 -31.87
CA LEU A 100 66.52 55.13 -31.14
C LEU A 100 66.12 55.11 -29.66
N SER A 101 66.04 56.28 -29.02
CA SER A 101 65.51 56.40 -27.64
C SER A 101 64.03 55.99 -27.58
N THR A 102 63.23 56.43 -28.55
CA THR A 102 61.80 56.08 -28.66
C THR A 102 61.59 54.58 -28.80
N PHE A 103 62.29 53.93 -29.74
CA PHE A 103 62.15 52.49 -29.96
C PHE A 103 62.68 51.65 -28.79
N SER A 104 63.67 52.13 -28.04
CA SER A 104 64.13 51.46 -26.81
C SER A 104 63.07 51.52 -25.71
N SER A 105 62.51 52.71 -25.43
CA SER A 105 61.43 52.88 -24.44
C SER A 105 60.23 52.00 -24.79
N LEU A 106 59.73 52.10 -26.02
CA LEU A 106 58.57 51.30 -26.47
C LEU A 106 58.82 49.79 -26.38
N ARG A 107 60.06 49.33 -26.60
CA ARG A 107 60.43 47.93 -26.44
C ARG A 107 60.42 47.50 -24.96
N GLU A 108 60.86 48.35 -24.06
CA GLU A 108 60.83 48.11 -22.61
C GLU A 108 59.39 48.11 -22.10
N ASP A 109 58.55 49.06 -22.52
CA ASP A 109 57.11 49.12 -22.23
C ASP A 109 56.39 47.85 -22.73
N LEU A 110 56.68 47.39 -23.96
CA LEU A 110 56.12 46.14 -24.52
C LEU A 110 56.56 44.90 -23.74
N LEU A 111 57.81 44.84 -23.26
CA LEU A 111 58.29 43.75 -22.42
C LEU A 111 57.57 43.74 -21.06
N HIS A 112 57.44 44.89 -20.40
CA HIS A 112 56.70 45.02 -19.15
C HIS A 112 55.22 44.61 -19.30
N MET A 113 54.53 45.10 -20.33
CA MET A 113 53.14 44.68 -20.62
C MET A 113 53.03 43.18 -20.92
N SER A 114 54.01 42.56 -21.58
CA SER A 114 54.00 41.11 -21.84
C SER A 114 54.15 40.27 -20.57
N GLU A 115 54.95 40.73 -19.60
CA GLU A 115 55.13 40.07 -18.30
C GLU A 115 53.91 40.28 -17.39
N ASP A 116 53.31 41.47 -17.39
CA ASP A 116 52.05 41.72 -16.67
C ASP A 116 50.88 40.92 -17.22
N LEU A 117 50.78 40.73 -18.55
CA LEU A 117 49.79 39.82 -19.14
C LEU A 117 50.01 38.38 -18.67
N ARG A 118 51.25 37.87 -18.75
CA ARG A 118 51.61 36.51 -18.28
C ARG A 118 51.31 36.32 -16.78
N ARG A 119 51.50 37.36 -15.97
CA ARG A 119 51.16 37.37 -14.55
C ARG A 119 49.64 37.33 -14.33
N LEU A 120 48.89 38.19 -15.02
CA LEU A 120 47.42 38.24 -14.96
C LEU A 120 46.78 36.92 -15.43
N GLU A 121 47.35 36.24 -16.43
CA GLU A 121 46.94 34.90 -16.85
C GLU A 121 47.12 33.88 -15.70
N SER A 122 48.24 33.90 -14.99
CA SER A 122 48.47 33.00 -13.85
C SER A 122 47.59 33.31 -12.63
N GLU A 123 47.29 34.58 -12.39
CA GLU A 123 46.33 35.01 -11.36
C GLU A 123 44.90 34.56 -11.71
N LYS A 124 44.49 34.74 -12.97
CA LYS A 124 43.21 34.25 -13.52
C LYS A 124 43.08 32.73 -13.37
N GLU A 125 44.08 31.95 -13.78
CA GLU A 125 44.05 30.49 -13.62
C GLU A 125 43.89 30.05 -12.15
N SER A 126 44.43 30.82 -11.21
CA SER A 126 44.21 30.54 -9.78
C SER A 126 42.80 30.87 -9.32
N LEU A 127 42.26 32.01 -9.75
CA LEU A 127 40.88 32.40 -9.44
C LEU A 127 39.85 31.44 -10.09
N GLU A 128 40.12 30.91 -11.28
CA GLU A 128 39.26 29.89 -11.91
C GLU A 128 39.30 28.55 -11.14
N ARG A 129 40.48 28.12 -10.67
CA ARG A 129 40.61 26.97 -9.76
C ARG A 129 39.86 27.18 -8.45
N ASP A 130 40.04 28.32 -7.79
CA ASP A 130 39.36 28.62 -6.52
C ASP A 130 37.83 28.74 -6.70
N LEU A 131 37.36 29.35 -7.80
CA LEU A 131 35.94 29.46 -8.13
C LEU A 131 35.31 28.08 -8.40
N SER A 132 35.98 27.20 -9.14
CA SER A 132 35.49 25.83 -9.36
C SER A 132 35.40 25.02 -8.06
N PHE A 133 36.40 25.11 -7.18
CA PHE A 133 36.34 24.52 -5.84
C PHE A 133 35.18 25.07 -5.01
N LYS A 134 34.92 26.39 -5.07
CA LYS A 134 33.79 27.01 -4.38
C LYS A 134 32.43 26.61 -4.96
N ALA A 135 32.33 26.43 -6.27
CA ALA A 135 31.13 25.90 -6.91
C ALA A 135 30.84 24.44 -6.49
N ASP A 136 31.85 23.61 -6.36
CA ASP A 136 31.70 22.23 -5.86
C ASP A 136 31.44 22.17 -4.35
N GLN A 137 31.97 23.11 -3.57
CA GLN A 137 31.62 23.28 -2.16
C GLN A 137 30.14 23.69 -2.00
N ALA A 138 29.61 24.57 -2.86
CA ALA A 138 28.20 24.95 -2.86
C ALA A 138 27.27 23.75 -3.15
N LYS A 139 27.55 22.99 -4.23
CA LYS A 139 26.78 21.77 -4.59
C LYS A 139 26.71 20.75 -3.44
N GLN A 140 27.77 20.62 -2.64
CA GLN A 140 27.80 19.75 -1.46
C GLN A 140 26.87 20.26 -0.34
N TYR A 141 26.84 21.57 -0.09
CA TYR A 141 25.91 22.16 0.88
C TYR A 141 24.46 22.09 0.41
N ASP A 142 24.17 22.32 -0.87
CA ASP A 142 22.83 22.15 -1.44
C ASP A 142 22.35 20.69 -1.31
N SER A 143 23.22 19.73 -1.63
CA SER A 143 22.92 18.29 -1.48
C SER A 143 22.65 17.91 -0.02
N LEU A 144 23.37 18.50 0.94
CA LEU A 144 23.15 18.30 2.37
C LEU A 144 21.83 18.93 2.84
N LEU A 145 21.49 20.12 2.35
CA LEU A 145 20.22 20.78 2.66
C LEU A 145 19.01 19.98 2.14
N GLU A 146 19.09 19.45 0.93
CA GLU A 146 18.04 18.55 0.40
C GLU A 146 17.95 17.24 1.18
N ALA A 147 19.07 16.63 1.58
CA ALA A 147 19.06 15.44 2.43
C ALA A 147 18.40 15.70 3.80
N VAL A 148 18.63 16.87 4.41
CA VAL A 148 17.98 17.28 5.67
C VAL A 148 16.49 17.57 5.48
N ARG A 149 16.10 18.24 4.38
CA ARG A 149 14.69 18.50 4.01
C ARG A 149 13.93 17.18 3.82
N GLU A 150 14.51 16.24 3.08
CA GLU A 150 13.93 14.92 2.83
C GLU A 150 13.84 14.09 4.11
N ASN A 151 14.87 14.08 4.97
CA ASN A 151 14.81 13.39 6.25
C ASN A 151 13.71 13.97 7.16
N ASN A 152 13.56 15.29 7.22
CA ASN A 152 12.47 15.92 7.96
C ASN A 152 11.09 15.52 7.42
N ARG A 153 10.93 15.47 6.08
CA ARG A 153 9.70 15.00 5.43
C ARG A 153 9.38 13.54 5.78
N GLN A 154 10.38 12.66 5.78
CA GLN A 154 10.23 11.25 6.19
C GLN A 154 9.83 11.12 7.67
N LEU A 155 10.46 11.90 8.56
CA LEU A 155 10.09 11.94 9.98
C LEU A 155 8.66 12.42 10.20
N GLN A 156 8.19 13.44 9.47
CA GLN A 156 6.80 13.90 9.52
C GLN A 156 5.80 12.83 9.06
N VAL A 157 6.13 12.03 8.04
CA VAL A 157 5.28 10.92 7.57
C VAL A 157 5.23 9.82 8.64
N SER A 158 6.38 9.37 9.14
CA SER A 158 6.47 8.36 10.20
C SER A 158 5.72 8.77 11.48
N LEU A 159 5.80 10.05 11.87
CA LEU A 159 5.05 10.59 13.01
C LEU A 159 3.53 10.58 12.78
N ARG A 160 3.06 10.85 11.55
CA ARG A 160 1.63 10.76 11.21
C ARG A 160 1.14 9.31 11.20
N GLU A 161 1.94 8.39 10.65
CA GLU A 161 1.64 6.96 10.62
C GLU A 161 1.56 6.39 12.04
N THR A 162 2.57 6.61 12.88
CA THR A 162 2.57 6.18 14.29
C THR A 162 1.43 6.82 15.11
N SER A 163 1.14 8.12 14.92
CA SER A 163 -0.03 8.77 15.53
C SER A 163 -1.38 8.19 15.06
N SER A 164 -1.47 7.71 13.81
CA SER A 164 -2.68 7.04 13.32
C SER A 164 -2.82 5.62 13.89
N ALA A 165 -1.72 4.88 14.01
CA ALA A 165 -1.68 3.56 14.64
C ALA A 165 -2.01 3.63 16.13
N GLN A 166 -1.47 4.62 16.86
CA GLN A 166 -1.81 4.89 18.26
C GLN A 166 -3.31 5.10 18.44
N ARG A 167 -3.93 6.02 17.68
CA ARG A 167 -5.37 6.29 17.77
C ARG A 167 -6.24 5.07 17.40
N SER A 168 -5.78 4.24 16.47
CA SER A 168 -6.42 2.96 16.16
C SER A 168 -6.35 1.98 17.35
N LEU A 169 -5.22 1.88 18.02
CA LEU A 169 -5.06 1.04 19.22
C LEU A 169 -5.85 1.56 20.42
N GLU A 170 -5.89 2.87 20.62
CA GLU A 170 -6.74 3.53 21.64
C GLU A 170 -8.23 3.24 21.38
N SER A 171 -8.69 3.35 20.12
CA SER A 171 -10.06 3.00 19.75
C SER A 171 -10.37 1.51 19.95
N GLN A 172 -9.43 0.61 19.65
CA GLN A 172 -9.59 -0.83 19.89
C GLN A 172 -9.63 -1.16 21.40
N LEU A 173 -8.80 -0.50 22.20
CA LEU A 173 -8.77 -0.67 23.65
C LEU A 173 -10.05 -0.16 24.32
N MET A 174 -10.61 0.96 23.84
CA MET A 174 -11.91 1.45 24.30
C MET A 174 -13.05 0.51 23.89
N GLY A 175 -13.06 0.01 22.65
CA GLY A 175 -14.03 -0.99 22.19
C GLY A 175 -13.98 -2.29 23.02
N ALA A 176 -12.78 -2.81 23.28
CA ALA A 176 -12.57 -3.98 24.12
C ALA A 176 -13.07 -3.77 25.57
N ARG A 177 -12.91 -2.57 26.12
CA ARG A 177 -13.45 -2.23 27.46
C ARG A 177 -14.98 -2.17 27.48
N SER A 178 -15.64 -1.67 26.43
CA SER A 178 -17.11 -1.71 26.33
C SER A 178 -17.65 -3.13 26.09
N ASP A 179 -16.94 -3.95 25.33
CA ASP A 179 -17.28 -5.36 25.14
C ASP A 179 -17.17 -6.14 26.45
N GLU A 180 -16.11 -5.91 27.23
CA GLU A 180 -15.91 -6.58 28.51
C GLU A 180 -16.96 -6.16 29.54
N SER A 181 -17.25 -4.86 29.69
CA SER A 181 -18.34 -4.43 30.60
C SER A 181 -19.72 -4.95 30.18
N THR A 182 -19.93 -5.20 28.88
CA THR A 182 -21.15 -5.85 28.35
C THR A 182 -21.18 -7.36 28.66
N ARG A 183 -20.02 -8.02 28.78
CA ARG A 183 -19.91 -9.42 29.24
C ARG A 183 -20.11 -9.51 30.74
N ASP A 184 -19.46 -8.66 31.53
CA ASP A 184 -19.58 -8.60 32.98
C ASP A 184 -21.04 -8.42 33.41
N PHE A 185 -21.77 -7.48 32.78
CA PHE A 185 -23.20 -7.30 33.03
C PHE A 185 -24.03 -8.57 32.74
N ARG A 186 -23.73 -9.28 31.64
CA ARG A 186 -24.43 -10.53 31.27
C ARG A 186 -24.06 -11.69 32.19
N LEU A 187 -22.83 -11.75 32.68
CA LEU A 187 -22.40 -12.72 33.69
C LEU A 187 -23.15 -12.47 35.00
N GLN A 188 -23.16 -11.22 35.48
CA GLN A 188 -23.86 -10.82 36.70
C GLN A 188 -25.38 -11.06 36.62
N GLU A 189 -26.01 -10.83 35.45
CA GLU A 189 -27.41 -11.19 35.22
C GLU A 189 -27.63 -12.72 35.32
N MET A 190 -26.76 -13.52 34.72
CA MET A 190 -26.86 -14.98 34.74
C MET A 190 -26.56 -15.58 36.13
N GLU A 191 -25.62 -15.01 36.88
CA GLU A 191 -25.33 -15.35 38.28
C GLU A 191 -26.52 -15.02 39.17
N GLY A 192 -27.11 -13.83 39.03
CA GLY A 192 -28.32 -13.44 39.78
C GLY A 192 -29.51 -14.37 39.52
N ARG A 193 -29.70 -14.78 38.25
CA ARG A 193 -30.70 -15.80 37.89
C ARG A 193 -30.36 -17.18 38.46
N MET A 194 -29.08 -17.56 38.48
CA MET A 194 -28.62 -18.84 39.04
C MET A 194 -28.91 -18.91 40.54
N SER A 195 -28.47 -17.93 41.32
CA SER A 195 -28.70 -17.91 42.77
C SER A 195 -30.18 -17.78 43.16
N ALA A 196 -31.00 -17.12 42.32
CA ALA A 196 -32.46 -17.13 42.49
C ALA A 196 -33.05 -18.54 42.31
N LEU A 197 -32.64 -19.26 41.26
CA LEU A 197 -33.06 -20.65 41.01
C LEU A 197 -32.52 -21.62 42.07
N GLU A 198 -31.31 -21.40 42.58
CA GLU A 198 -30.73 -22.20 43.68
C GLU A 198 -31.53 -22.00 44.98
N SER A 199 -31.86 -20.75 45.32
CA SER A 199 -32.71 -20.42 46.48
C SER A 199 -34.13 -20.97 46.34
N GLU A 200 -34.71 -20.95 45.13
CA GLU A 200 -35.99 -21.63 44.87
C GLU A 200 -35.85 -23.15 45.04
N ASN A 201 -34.78 -23.77 44.53
CA ASN A 201 -34.53 -25.21 44.68
C ASN A 201 -34.37 -25.61 46.15
N GLU A 202 -33.65 -24.80 46.94
CA GLU A 202 -33.47 -24.99 48.38
C GLU A 202 -34.79 -24.78 49.15
N MET A 203 -35.59 -23.76 48.79
CA MET A 203 -36.92 -23.57 49.36
C MET A 203 -37.87 -24.73 49.02
N LEU A 204 -37.80 -25.28 47.80
CA LEU A 204 -38.57 -26.46 47.40
C LEU A 204 -38.11 -27.72 48.15
N ARG A 205 -36.80 -27.91 48.35
CA ARG A 205 -36.25 -28.99 49.21
C ARG A 205 -36.72 -28.84 50.66
N HIS A 206 -36.70 -27.63 51.23
CA HIS A 206 -37.21 -27.37 52.57
C HIS A 206 -38.72 -27.56 52.69
N LYS A 207 -39.50 -27.18 51.67
CA LYS A 207 -40.95 -27.46 51.60
C LYS A 207 -41.20 -28.97 51.59
N LEU A 208 -40.49 -29.73 50.75
CA LEU A 208 -40.61 -31.19 50.69
C LEU A 208 -40.19 -31.86 52.03
N ALA A 209 -39.09 -31.41 52.64
CA ALA A 209 -38.62 -31.94 53.92
C ALA A 209 -39.57 -31.61 55.08
N GLY A 210 -40.04 -30.36 55.19
CA GLY A 210 -41.00 -29.93 56.21
C GLY A 210 -42.38 -30.56 56.04
N GLN A 211 -42.85 -30.73 54.79
CA GLN A 211 -44.02 -31.56 54.50
C GLN A 211 -43.79 -33.00 54.95
N GLY A 212 -42.57 -33.53 54.78
CA GLY A 212 -42.13 -34.85 55.22
C GLY A 212 -42.26 -35.13 56.72
N SER A 213 -42.35 -34.11 57.59
CA SER A 213 -42.44 -34.28 59.05
C SER A 213 -43.76 -33.85 59.69
N SER A 214 -44.75 -33.35 58.95
CA SER A 214 -46.05 -32.94 59.54
C SER A 214 -47.27 -33.09 58.63
N SER A 215 -47.19 -32.73 57.34
CA SER A 215 -48.31 -32.96 56.42
C SER A 215 -48.30 -34.35 55.78
N SER A 216 -47.12 -34.98 55.68
CA SER A 216 -46.94 -36.38 55.29
C SER A 216 -47.79 -37.30 56.17
N ALA A 217 -47.66 -37.19 57.49
CA ALA A 217 -48.44 -37.96 58.45
C ALA A 217 -49.96 -37.81 58.25
N SER A 218 -50.44 -36.60 57.95
CA SER A 218 -51.86 -36.34 57.70
C SER A 218 -52.35 -36.92 56.37
N LEU A 219 -51.56 -36.81 55.29
CA LEU A 219 -51.88 -37.39 53.98
C LEU A 219 -51.79 -38.93 54.01
N GLN A 220 -50.81 -39.48 54.72
CA GLN A 220 -50.59 -40.91 54.88
C GLN A 220 -51.68 -41.55 55.74
N LEU A 221 -52.08 -40.93 56.86
CA LEU A 221 -53.28 -41.34 57.63
C LEU A 221 -54.53 -41.38 56.76
N LYS A 222 -54.83 -40.31 56.01
CA LYS A 222 -56.00 -40.29 55.12
C LYS A 222 -55.94 -41.34 54.01
N THR A 223 -54.74 -41.67 53.53
CA THR A 223 -54.53 -42.74 52.54
C THR A 223 -54.76 -44.12 53.16
N GLU A 224 -54.32 -44.34 54.40
CA GLU A 224 -54.60 -45.58 55.13
C GLU A 224 -56.07 -45.72 55.55
N GLU A 225 -56.75 -44.65 55.96
CA GLU A 225 -58.18 -44.67 56.27
C GLU A 225 -59.03 -44.97 55.03
N LEU A 226 -58.72 -44.37 53.88
CA LEU A 226 -59.33 -44.73 52.59
C LEU A 226 -59.07 -46.21 52.24
N SER A 227 -57.85 -46.69 52.44
CA SER A 227 -57.49 -48.10 52.21
C SER A 227 -58.30 -49.06 53.10
N ARG A 228 -58.44 -48.77 54.39
CA ARG A 228 -59.27 -49.54 55.32
C ARG A 228 -60.74 -49.52 54.91
N HIS A 229 -61.30 -48.35 54.65
CA HIS A 229 -62.71 -48.19 54.24
C HIS A 229 -63.04 -48.98 52.95
N TYR A 230 -62.16 -48.99 51.95
CA TYR A 230 -62.36 -49.84 50.76
C TYR A 230 -62.29 -51.34 51.09
N ASN A 231 -61.41 -51.74 52.01
CA ASN A 231 -61.30 -53.14 52.43
C ASN A 231 -62.54 -53.60 53.24
N ASP A 232 -63.12 -52.71 54.05
CA ASP A 232 -64.34 -52.95 54.83
C ASP A 232 -65.60 -52.98 53.93
N GLN A 233 -65.66 -52.17 52.87
CA GLN A 233 -66.69 -52.34 51.83
C GLN A 233 -66.54 -53.69 51.09
N LEU A 234 -65.31 -54.12 50.80
CA LEU A 234 -65.05 -55.40 50.15
C LEU A 234 -65.36 -56.62 51.04
N SER A 235 -65.19 -56.53 52.36
CA SER A 235 -65.62 -57.58 53.30
C SER A 235 -67.16 -57.61 53.41
N SER A 236 -67.79 -56.44 53.60
CA SER A 236 -69.25 -56.31 53.67
C SER A 236 -69.97 -56.88 52.45
N MET A 237 -69.50 -56.56 51.22
CA MET A 237 -70.06 -57.14 49.99
C MET A 237 -69.85 -58.66 49.88
N ARG A 238 -68.76 -59.21 50.44
CA ARG A 238 -68.55 -60.67 50.47
C ARG A 238 -69.56 -61.34 51.39
N GLU A 239 -69.75 -60.80 52.60
CA GLU A 239 -70.73 -61.29 53.57
C GLU A 239 -72.18 -61.18 53.06
N GLU A 240 -72.53 -60.09 52.38
CA GLU A 240 -73.83 -59.93 51.72
C GLU A 240 -74.09 -61.03 50.69
N LYS A 241 -73.10 -61.27 49.81
CA LYS A 241 -73.14 -62.33 48.79
C LYS A 241 -73.19 -63.73 49.41
N ASP A 242 -72.52 -63.98 50.54
CA ASP A 242 -72.59 -65.27 51.25
C ASP A 242 -73.92 -65.47 52.00
N ARG A 243 -74.48 -64.40 52.58
CA ARG A 243 -75.84 -64.39 53.16
C ARG A 243 -76.90 -64.70 52.10
N GLU A 244 -76.79 -64.14 50.89
CA GLU A 244 -77.74 -64.43 49.80
C GLU A 244 -77.59 -65.86 49.26
N ILE A 245 -76.36 -66.38 49.14
CA ILE A 245 -76.13 -67.81 48.83
C ILE A 245 -76.79 -68.72 49.88
N GLN A 246 -76.70 -68.37 51.16
CA GLN A 246 -77.35 -69.11 52.24
C GLN A 246 -78.88 -69.01 52.18
N ARG A 247 -79.44 -67.82 51.90
CA ARG A 247 -80.88 -67.59 51.70
C ARG A 247 -81.44 -68.44 50.55
N LEU A 248 -80.75 -68.45 49.40
CA LEU A 248 -81.11 -69.23 48.22
C LEU A 248 -81.07 -70.74 48.51
N ARG A 249 -80.04 -71.24 49.20
CA ARG A 249 -79.97 -72.63 49.67
C ARG A 249 -81.16 -72.98 50.56
N SER A 250 -81.49 -72.16 51.56
CA SER A 250 -82.67 -72.36 52.40
C SER A 250 -83.98 -72.25 51.63
N GLN A 251 -84.03 -71.56 50.49
CA GLN A 251 -85.22 -71.50 49.63
C GLN A 251 -85.41 -72.80 48.83
N ILE A 252 -84.33 -73.37 48.29
CA ILE A 252 -84.32 -74.70 47.65
C ILE A 252 -84.80 -75.77 48.64
N THR A 253 -84.21 -75.84 49.84
CA THR A 253 -84.62 -76.85 50.85
C THR A 253 -86.08 -76.72 51.27
N ARG A 254 -86.65 -75.50 51.30
CA ARG A 254 -88.09 -75.30 51.55
C ARG A 254 -88.97 -75.79 50.39
N MET A 255 -88.53 -75.64 49.14
CA MET A 255 -89.24 -76.21 47.99
C MET A 255 -89.24 -77.74 48.04
N GLU A 256 -88.10 -78.37 48.34
CA GLU A 256 -87.98 -79.83 48.47
C GLU A 256 -88.88 -80.41 49.57
N ILE A 257 -88.98 -79.74 50.72
CA ILE A 257 -89.89 -80.11 51.82
C ILE A 257 -91.37 -79.90 51.43
N THR A 258 -91.68 -78.85 50.66
CA THR A 258 -93.07 -78.59 50.21
C THR A 258 -93.54 -79.66 49.20
N THR A 259 -92.65 -80.13 48.33
CA THR A 259 -92.94 -81.20 47.34
C THR A 259 -93.19 -82.57 47.98
N THR A 260 -92.85 -82.76 49.26
CA THR A 260 -92.84 -84.08 49.93
C THR A 260 -93.88 -84.26 51.05
N THR A 261 -94.68 -83.24 51.38
CA THR A 261 -95.49 -83.22 52.62
C THR A 261 -97.00 -82.96 52.48
N THR A 262 -97.56 -82.88 51.27
CA THR A 262 -99.03 -82.82 51.05
C THR A 262 -99.50 -83.73 49.92
N GLU A 263 -100.64 -84.41 50.12
CA GLU A 263 -101.07 -85.52 49.26
C GLU A 263 -101.98 -85.13 48.08
N ARG A 264 -101.66 -85.72 46.92
CA ARG A 264 -102.53 -86.11 45.80
C ARG A 264 -104.01 -85.64 45.80
N SER A 265 -104.41 -84.91 44.76
CA SER A 265 -105.79 -84.98 44.24
C SER A 265 -105.89 -85.04 42.70
N SER A 266 -106.39 -86.17 42.22
CA SER A 266 -107.18 -86.40 40.98
C SER A 266 -106.78 -85.89 39.58
N SER A 267 -106.02 -84.81 39.37
CA SER A 267 -105.72 -84.31 38.00
C SER A 267 -104.45 -84.93 37.40
N ASP A 268 -103.49 -85.32 38.23
CA ASP A 268 -102.11 -85.54 37.81
C ASP A 268 -101.91 -86.83 37.00
N SER A 269 -102.60 -87.94 37.34
CA SER A 269 -102.46 -89.21 36.60
C SER A 269 -102.97 -89.14 35.16
N SER A 270 -103.99 -88.30 34.90
CA SER A 270 -104.49 -88.05 33.53
C SER A 270 -103.46 -87.30 32.69
N LEU A 271 -102.83 -86.27 33.28
CA LEU A 271 -101.74 -85.53 32.64
C LEU A 271 -100.50 -86.40 32.46
N GLN A 272 -100.13 -87.21 33.46
CA GLN A 272 -98.98 -88.10 33.41
C GLN A 272 -99.14 -89.18 32.33
N LEU A 273 -100.34 -89.77 32.18
CA LEU A 273 -100.66 -90.68 31.05
C LEU A 273 -100.58 -89.95 29.69
N LYS A 274 -101.11 -88.73 29.59
CA LYS A 274 -101.06 -87.94 28.34
C LYS A 274 -99.63 -87.53 27.97
N ILE A 275 -98.80 -87.22 28.97
CA ILE A 275 -97.36 -86.96 28.82
C ILE A 275 -96.63 -88.23 28.39
N SER A 276 -96.94 -89.40 28.95
CA SER A 276 -96.36 -90.68 28.52
C SER A 276 -96.76 -91.05 27.08
N GLU A 277 -98.01 -90.81 26.67
CA GLU A 277 -98.48 -91.02 25.30
C GLU A 277 -97.82 -90.04 24.30
N LEU A 278 -97.68 -88.77 24.68
CA LEU A 278 -96.96 -87.76 23.89
C LEU A 278 -95.46 -88.06 23.79
N LEU A 279 -94.82 -88.52 24.88
CA LEU A 279 -93.43 -88.97 24.85
C LEU A 279 -93.25 -90.22 23.99
N ALA A 280 -94.15 -91.20 24.07
CA ALA A 280 -94.10 -92.40 23.22
C ALA A 280 -94.27 -92.06 21.74
N THR A 281 -95.21 -91.18 21.38
CA THR A 281 -95.41 -90.74 19.99
C THR A 281 -94.29 -89.83 19.49
N LEU A 282 -93.69 -88.98 20.35
CA LEU A 282 -92.47 -88.24 20.02
C LEU A 282 -91.25 -89.16 19.87
N GLN A 283 -91.11 -90.20 20.69
CA GLN A 283 -90.03 -91.19 20.58
C GLN A 283 -90.19 -92.08 19.32
N GLN A 284 -91.43 -92.40 18.93
CA GLN A 284 -91.73 -93.06 17.65
C GLN A 284 -91.41 -92.14 16.45
N ARG A 285 -91.70 -90.84 16.54
CA ARG A 285 -91.27 -89.86 15.54
C ARG A 285 -89.74 -89.71 15.50
N GLN A 286 -89.08 -89.62 16.66
CA GLN A 286 -87.62 -89.46 16.73
C GLN A 286 -86.88 -90.69 16.19
N THR A 287 -87.37 -91.91 16.46
CA THR A 287 -86.80 -93.15 15.87
C THR A 287 -87.11 -93.32 14.38
N THR A 288 -88.14 -92.64 13.87
CA THR A 288 -88.38 -92.52 12.42
C THR A 288 -87.43 -91.50 11.81
N ILE A 289 -87.25 -90.33 12.46
CA ILE A 289 -86.33 -89.27 12.05
C ILE A 289 -84.89 -89.79 12.01
N THR A 290 -84.39 -90.44 13.07
CA THR A 290 -83.01 -90.98 13.07
C THR A 290 -82.80 -92.07 12.03
N ARG A 291 -83.83 -92.86 11.68
CA ARG A 291 -83.76 -93.78 10.53
C ARG A 291 -83.65 -93.05 9.19
N MET A 292 -84.33 -91.93 9.00
CA MET A 292 -84.21 -91.11 7.79
C MET A 292 -82.87 -90.34 7.75
N GLU A 293 -82.37 -89.89 8.90
CA GLU A 293 -81.05 -89.26 9.05
C GLU A 293 -79.91 -90.27 8.82
N GLU A 294 -80.03 -91.52 9.29
CA GLU A 294 -79.07 -92.60 8.98
C GLU A 294 -79.05 -92.96 7.49
N VAL A 295 -80.18 -92.84 6.77
CA VAL A 295 -80.23 -93.03 5.32
C VAL A 295 -79.61 -91.83 4.61
N SER A 296 -79.96 -90.60 5.01
CA SER A 296 -79.44 -89.37 4.40
C SER A 296 -77.93 -89.16 4.67
N GLY A 297 -77.45 -89.53 5.86
CA GLY A 297 -76.05 -89.42 6.27
C GLY A 297 -75.12 -90.40 5.56
N ARG A 298 -75.65 -91.43 4.90
CA ARG A 298 -74.87 -92.39 4.09
C ARG A 298 -74.56 -91.91 2.67
N MET A 299 -75.00 -90.71 2.26
CA MET A 299 -74.98 -90.30 0.84
C MET A 299 -74.02 -89.17 0.41
N LEU A 300 -73.44 -88.34 1.31
CA LEU A 300 -72.54 -87.22 0.89
C LEU A 300 -71.26 -87.05 1.76
N PRO A 301 -70.04 -86.96 1.16
CA PRO A 301 -68.76 -86.80 1.91
C PRO A 301 -67.85 -85.59 1.53
N GLN A 302 -67.02 -85.14 2.50
CA GLN A 302 -65.89 -84.16 2.38
C GLN A 302 -66.29 -82.69 2.02
N THR A 303 -65.50 -81.60 2.14
CA THR A 303 -64.03 -81.32 2.12
C THR A 303 -63.74 -79.99 2.87
N LYS A 304 -62.96 -79.90 3.96
CA LYS A 304 -61.50 -79.57 4.12
C LYS A 304 -60.94 -78.22 3.54
N ARG A 305 -60.27 -77.43 4.42
CA ARG A 305 -58.96 -76.69 4.22
C ARG A 305 -58.96 -75.40 3.33
N GLN A 306 -57.97 -74.46 3.32
CA GLN A 306 -56.78 -74.17 4.17
C GLN A 306 -56.21 -72.72 4.08
N THR A 307 -55.27 -72.43 4.98
CA THR A 307 -54.28 -71.32 5.19
C THR A 307 -53.21 -71.05 4.10
N PHE A 308 -52.49 -69.90 4.15
CA PHE A 308 -51.01 -69.79 3.94
C PHE A 308 -50.37 -68.48 4.51
N VAL A 309 -49.04 -68.40 4.73
CA VAL A 309 -48.30 -67.24 5.35
C VAL A 309 -46.80 -67.11 4.92
N THR A 310 -46.29 -65.88 4.66
CA THR A 310 -44.86 -65.44 4.52
C THR A 310 -44.74 -63.90 4.77
N SER A 311 -43.63 -63.19 5.11
CA SER A 311 -42.14 -63.36 5.21
C SER A 311 -41.32 -63.01 3.93
N ARG A 312 -40.15 -62.31 3.89
CA ARG A 312 -39.17 -61.81 4.91
C ARG A 312 -38.21 -60.70 4.34
N SER A 313 -37.41 -60.04 5.22
CA SER A 313 -36.15 -59.25 4.99
C SER A 313 -36.28 -57.75 4.61
N GLU A 314 -35.59 -56.72 5.14
CA GLU A 314 -34.43 -56.48 6.06
C GLU A 314 -33.08 -56.12 5.38
N ARG A 315 -32.60 -54.85 5.48
CA ARG A 315 -31.27 -54.34 5.98
C ARG A 315 -30.74 -52.99 5.41
N PHE A 316 -30.28 -52.10 6.33
CA PHE A 316 -29.12 -51.15 6.29
C PHE A 316 -28.90 -50.14 5.11
N VAL A 317 -28.14 -49.01 5.24
CA VAL A 317 -28.00 -47.96 6.29
C VAL A 317 -27.08 -46.79 5.79
N LEU A 318 -27.36 -45.54 6.21
CA LEU A 318 -26.50 -44.32 6.24
C LEU A 318 -25.95 -43.62 4.96
N LEU A 319 -25.92 -42.28 5.09
CA LEU A 319 -24.92 -41.27 4.65
C LEU A 319 -24.86 -40.71 3.21
N LEU A 320 -24.73 -39.36 3.20
CA LEU A 320 -24.14 -38.45 2.19
C LEU A 320 -24.70 -38.46 0.76
N GLY A 321 -25.03 -37.26 0.26
CA GLY A 321 -25.26 -37.00 -1.16
C GLY A 321 -24.20 -36.06 -1.74
N CYS A 322 -24.14 -35.97 -3.07
CA CYS A 322 -23.58 -34.85 -3.81
C CYS A 322 -23.92 -34.96 -5.32
N PHE A 323 -23.86 -33.83 -6.04
CA PHE A 323 -24.19 -33.66 -7.46
C PHE A 323 -25.69 -33.89 -7.81
N PHE A 324 -26.29 -33.19 -8.80
CA PHE A 324 -25.69 -32.43 -9.90
C PHE A 324 -25.94 -30.92 -9.89
N PHE A 325 -25.02 -30.21 -10.55
CA PHE A 325 -25.09 -28.79 -10.95
C PHE A 325 -25.99 -28.64 -12.19
N ARG A 326 -26.65 -27.47 -12.41
CA ARG A 326 -26.74 -26.76 -13.73
C ARG A 326 -27.76 -25.58 -13.81
N GLU A 327 -27.27 -24.48 -14.39
CA GLU A 327 -27.94 -23.33 -15.07
C GLU A 327 -28.81 -22.28 -14.34
N ARG A 328 -28.28 -21.04 -14.42
CA ARG A 328 -28.94 -19.71 -14.60
C ARG A 328 -29.37 -18.87 -13.38
N THR A 329 -28.94 -17.60 -13.48
CA THR A 329 -29.47 -16.35 -12.89
C THR A 329 -29.51 -16.19 -11.36
N ASN A 330 -28.52 -15.42 -10.87
CA ASN A 330 -28.67 -14.35 -9.88
C ASN A 330 -29.39 -14.65 -8.55
N PHE A 331 -28.64 -15.17 -7.57
CA PHE A 331 -28.79 -14.72 -6.18
C PHE A 331 -27.41 -14.61 -5.50
N VAL A 332 -27.00 -13.39 -5.15
CA VAL A 332 -25.85 -13.14 -4.27
C VAL A 332 -26.39 -13.09 -2.84
N CYS A 333 -26.31 -14.22 -2.13
CA CYS A 333 -26.63 -14.31 -0.71
C CYS A 333 -25.32 -14.41 0.08
N VAL A 334 -24.93 -13.31 0.74
CA VAL A 334 -23.67 -13.27 1.53
C VAL A 334 -23.94 -13.78 2.94
N LEU A 335 -23.69 -15.07 3.15
CA LEU A 335 -23.67 -15.68 4.49
C LEU A 335 -22.32 -16.35 4.77
N ASN A 336 -21.39 -15.49 5.18
CA ASN A 336 -20.42 -15.70 6.26
C ASN A 336 -20.40 -17.11 6.89
N LEU A 337 -19.26 -17.82 6.75
CA LEU A 337 -18.72 -18.53 7.92
C LEU A 337 -17.18 -18.65 7.89
N GLN A 338 -16.57 -18.21 8.98
CA GLN A 338 -15.16 -18.36 9.31
C GLN A 338 -14.97 -19.53 10.28
N THR A 339 -14.50 -20.71 9.85
CA THR A 339 -13.75 -21.66 10.71
C THR A 339 -13.20 -22.89 9.96
N PHE A 340 -12.15 -23.48 10.54
CA PHE A 340 -11.54 -24.79 10.21
C PHE A 340 -10.84 -24.91 8.83
N ALA A 341 -9.76 -25.68 8.67
CA ALA A 341 -9.10 -26.58 9.62
C ALA A 341 -7.57 -26.38 9.67
N ARG A 342 -6.99 -26.50 10.88
CA ARG A 342 -5.61 -26.97 11.03
C ARG A 342 -5.66 -28.50 11.09
N THR A 343 -4.97 -29.23 10.19
CA THR A 343 -4.14 -30.42 10.47
C THR A 343 -3.69 -31.17 9.21
N HIS A 344 -2.39 -31.13 8.89
CA HIS A 344 -1.60 -32.35 8.71
C HIS A 344 -0.11 -32.05 8.91
N LYS A 345 0.69 -33.05 9.32
CA LYS A 345 2.12 -32.89 9.64
C LYS A 345 2.88 -34.21 9.49
N ARG A 346 4.10 -34.16 8.90
CA ARG A 346 5.07 -35.27 8.70
C ARG A 346 4.61 -36.37 7.70
N THR A 347 5.50 -37.08 6.98
CA THR A 347 6.97 -37.02 6.72
C THR A 347 7.22 -36.87 5.18
N HIS A 348 8.39 -36.63 4.58
CA HIS A 348 9.79 -37.06 4.86
C HIS A 348 10.90 -36.10 4.33
N SER A 349 11.94 -35.93 5.17
CA SER A 349 13.40 -35.71 4.94
C SER A 349 14.05 -35.32 3.59
N HIS A 350 14.95 -34.30 3.66
CA HIS A 350 16.23 -34.05 2.93
C HIS A 350 16.24 -34.03 1.37
N THR A 351 16.85 -33.06 0.66
CA THR A 351 18.24 -32.56 0.76
C THR A 351 18.50 -31.13 0.17
N LYS A 352 19.64 -30.54 0.58
CA LYS A 352 20.53 -29.52 -0.02
C LYS A 352 20.16 -28.64 -1.26
N THR A 353 20.38 -27.33 -1.06
CA THR A 353 21.09 -26.31 -1.90
C THR A 353 20.53 -25.71 -3.20
N HIS A 354 20.59 -24.36 -3.21
CA HIS A 354 20.86 -23.40 -4.32
C HIS A 354 19.78 -23.00 -5.36
N THR A 355 19.46 -21.69 -5.32
CA THR A 355 19.15 -20.77 -6.45
C THR A 355 18.18 -21.20 -7.57
N HIS A 356 16.99 -20.60 -7.61
CA HIS A 356 16.69 -19.55 -8.62
C HIS A 356 15.44 -18.69 -8.31
N THR A 357 15.33 -17.60 -9.06
CA THR A 357 14.27 -16.57 -9.11
C THR A 357 12.83 -17.07 -9.32
N PRO A 358 11.81 -16.53 -8.62
CA PRO A 358 10.40 -16.65 -9.02
C PRO A 358 10.05 -15.74 -10.21
N SER A 359 9.01 -16.09 -10.98
CA SER A 359 8.80 -15.63 -12.35
C SER A 359 7.95 -14.35 -12.52
N TRP A 360 8.28 -13.60 -13.58
CA TRP A 360 7.41 -12.58 -14.16
C TRP A 360 6.18 -13.24 -14.83
N LEU A 361 5.03 -13.26 -14.15
CA LEU A 361 3.73 -13.51 -14.80
C LEU A 361 2.53 -12.93 -14.03
N GLY A 362 2.61 -12.78 -12.71
CA GLY A 362 1.49 -12.32 -11.88
C GLY A 362 1.12 -10.83 -11.93
N ARG A 363 1.91 -9.95 -12.58
CA ARG A 363 1.70 -8.49 -12.53
C ARG A 363 1.00 -7.84 -13.74
N ARG A 364 0.72 -8.59 -14.81
CA ARG A 364 0.16 -8.00 -16.05
C ARG A 364 -1.37 -8.06 -16.19
N PHE A 365 -2.08 -8.69 -15.24
CA PHE A 365 -3.54 -8.88 -15.31
C PHE A 365 -4.37 -7.84 -14.52
N ILE A 366 -3.73 -6.99 -13.71
CA ILE A 366 -4.42 -6.00 -12.86
C ILE A 366 -4.43 -4.59 -13.49
N LEU A 367 -3.60 -4.33 -14.51
CA LEU A 367 -3.49 -3.02 -15.17
C LEU A 367 -4.39 -2.84 -16.41
N TYR A 368 -5.32 -3.76 -16.70
CA TYR A 368 -6.22 -3.65 -17.86
C TYR A 368 -7.67 -3.26 -17.49
N LEU A 369 -8.06 -3.34 -16.21
CA LEU A 369 -9.43 -3.07 -15.74
C LEU A 369 -9.66 -1.68 -15.14
N THR A 370 -8.60 -0.91 -14.85
CA THR A 370 -8.69 0.46 -14.34
C THR A 370 -8.63 1.53 -15.44
N SER A 371 -8.25 1.16 -16.68
CA SER A 371 -8.05 2.12 -17.79
C SER A 371 -9.26 2.31 -18.72
N GLN A 372 -10.42 1.72 -18.41
CA GLN A 372 -11.62 1.70 -19.27
C GLN A 372 -12.90 2.19 -18.57
N VAL A 373 -12.82 2.67 -17.32
CA VAL A 373 -13.95 3.24 -16.58
C VAL A 373 -13.82 4.77 -16.41
N GLN A 374 -12.60 5.30 -16.46
CA GLN A 374 -12.28 6.72 -16.26
C GLN A 374 -12.44 7.61 -17.52
N LEU A 375 -13.32 7.23 -18.47
CA LEU A 375 -13.45 7.91 -19.78
C LEU A 375 -14.89 8.20 -20.20
N HIS A 376 -15.85 8.17 -19.28
CA HIS A 376 -17.28 8.39 -19.59
C HIS A 376 -18.04 9.31 -18.61
N SER A 377 -17.33 10.21 -17.90
CA SER A 377 -17.94 11.17 -16.97
C SER A 377 -17.74 12.66 -17.36
N GLU A 378 -17.01 12.98 -18.42
CA GLU A 378 -16.88 14.35 -18.94
C GLU A 378 -17.95 14.65 -20.01
N ARG A 379 -19.23 14.63 -19.62
CA ARG A 379 -20.31 15.04 -20.55
C ARG A 379 -21.58 15.66 -19.98
N PHE A 380 -21.55 16.15 -18.74
CA PHE A 380 -22.55 17.09 -18.23
C PHE A 380 -21.86 18.19 -17.41
N GLY A 381 -21.92 19.43 -17.90
CA GLY A 381 -21.49 20.60 -17.16
C GLY A 381 -22.67 21.33 -16.54
N PHE A 382 -22.52 21.84 -15.32
CA PHE A 382 -23.46 22.77 -14.71
C PHE A 382 -22.71 23.90 -14.00
N PHE A 383 -23.14 25.13 -14.24
CA PHE A 383 -22.65 26.34 -13.57
C PHE A 383 -23.26 26.46 -12.16
N VAL A 384 -22.42 26.77 -11.17
CA VAL A 384 -22.84 27.50 -9.94
C VAL A 384 -21.71 28.47 -9.56
N LEU A 385 -22.07 29.71 -9.18
CA LEU A 385 -21.12 30.76 -8.82
C LEU A 385 -20.70 30.70 -7.34
N ARG A 386 -19.51 31.24 -7.03
CA ARG A 386 -19.11 31.63 -5.67
C ARG A 386 -19.89 32.88 -5.22
N PRO A 387 -20.34 32.95 -3.96
CA PRO A 387 -20.36 34.18 -3.18
C PRO A 387 -18.92 34.54 -2.74
N SER A 388 -18.65 35.84 -2.55
CA SER A 388 -17.36 36.34 -2.05
C SER A 388 -17.30 36.42 -0.53
N ASP A 389 -16.08 36.49 0.02
CA ASP A 389 -15.80 36.65 1.44
C ASP A 389 -16.23 38.02 2.00
N SER A 390 -16.66 38.05 3.26
CA SER A 390 -16.73 39.21 4.17
C SER A 390 -16.84 38.71 5.62
#